data_AF-A0A960YFQ2-F1
#
_entry.id   AF-A0A960YFQ2-F1
#
_cell.length_a   1.000
_cell.length_b   1.000
_cell.length_c   1.000
_cell.angle_alpha   90.00
_cell.angle_beta   90.00
_cell.angle_gamma   90.00
#
_symmetry.space_group_name_H-M   'P 1'
#
loop_
_entity.id
_entity.type
_entity.pdbx_description
1 polymer ?
#
loop_
_entity_poly.entity_id
_entity_poly.type
_entity_poly.pdbx_seq_one_letter_code
_entity_poly.pdbx_strand_id
1 'polypeptide(L)'
;MWILQRLFVVAAIAIVLLFGMLNAGETVRVQYWFGGGYTFYNSPLPLVMVTFFLLGVLFYYLFSIAREWRLRAEIRRLRRLTGDKDRELRDLRNLSLDDVDVDLEDSQGSYAGEVGER
;
A
#
# COMPACT_ATOMS: atom_id res chain seq x y z
N MET A 1 11.95 -10.51 1.38
CA MET A 1 13.15 -9.85 0.81
C MET A 1 12.90 -9.54 -0.67
N TRP A 2 13.16 -8.31 -1.10
CA TRP A 2 12.89 -7.85 -2.46
C TRP A 2 13.67 -8.59 -3.56
N ILE A 3 14.86 -9.13 -3.23
CA ILE A 3 15.69 -9.94 -4.13
C ILE A 3 15.03 -11.27 -4.50
N LEU A 4 14.47 -12.00 -3.51
CA LEU A 4 13.86 -13.32 -3.72
C LEU A 4 12.66 -13.23 -4.66
N GLN A 5 11.87 -12.16 -4.53
CA GLN A 5 10.72 -11.91 -5.40
C GLN A 5 11.15 -11.65 -6.85
N ARG A 6 12.23 -10.89 -7.07
CA ARG A 6 12.78 -10.64 -8.41
C ARG A 6 13.37 -11.91 -9.03
N LEU A 7 14.10 -12.68 -8.24
CA LEU A 7 14.68 -13.96 -8.68
C LEU A 7 13.57 -14.93 -9.11
N PHE A 8 12.47 -14.99 -8.36
CA PHE A 8 11.32 -15.82 -8.70
C PHE A 8 10.70 -15.42 -10.05
N VAL A 9 10.54 -14.12 -10.33
CA VAL A 9 10.01 -13.64 -11.61
C VAL A 9 10.94 -14.02 -12.78
N VAL A 10 12.25 -13.83 -12.61
CA VAL A 10 13.24 -14.22 -13.63
C VAL A 10 13.22 -15.73 -13.87
N ALA A 11 13.17 -16.53 -12.80
CA ALA A 11 13.08 -17.98 -12.90
C ALA A 11 11.79 -18.42 -13.60
N ALA A 12 10.64 -17.82 -13.27
CA ALA A 12 9.37 -18.11 -13.92
C ALA A 12 9.41 -17.81 -15.43
N ILE A 13 9.98 -16.68 -15.84
CA ILE A 13 10.17 -16.33 -17.25
C ILE A 13 11.08 -17.36 -17.94
N ALA A 14 12.22 -17.71 -17.32
CA ALA A 14 13.14 -18.69 -17.88
C ALA A 14 12.48 -20.07 -18.08
N ILE A 15 11.68 -20.52 -17.11
CA ILE A 15 10.94 -21.79 -17.21
C ILE A 15 9.95 -21.76 -18.36
N VAL A 16 9.17 -20.68 -18.53
CA VAL A 16 8.19 -20.56 -19.62
C VAL A 16 8.90 -20.57 -20.98
N LEU A 17 10.00 -19.84 -21.12
CA LEU A 17 10.78 -19.81 -22.35
C LEU A 17 11.39 -21.18 -22.67
N LEU A 18 12.00 -21.83 -21.68
CA LEU A 18 12.61 -23.15 -21.85
C LEU A 18 11.56 -24.19 -22.24
N PHE A 19 10.41 -24.18 -21.56
CA PHE A 19 9.31 -25.10 -21.86
C PHE A 19 8.75 -24.85 -23.27
N GLY A 20 8.56 -23.59 -23.66
CA GLY A 20 8.13 -23.23 -25.01
C GLY A 20 9.11 -23.69 -26.08
N MET A 21 10.42 -23.58 -25.82
CA MET A 21 11.46 -24.03 -26.75
C MET A 21 11.49 -25.55 -26.88
N LEU A 22 11.40 -26.28 -25.76
CA LEU A 22 11.40 -27.75 -25.74
C LEU A 22 10.16 -28.34 -26.42
N ASN A 23 9.04 -27.62 -26.41
CA ASN A 23 7.77 -28.06 -27.00
C ASN A 23 7.41 -27.28 -28.28
N ALA A 24 8.41 -26.72 -28.99
CA ALA A 24 8.16 -25.84 -30.13
C ALA A 24 7.45 -26.52 -31.31
N GLY A 25 7.63 -27.83 -31.46
CA GLY A 25 6.98 -28.64 -32.50
C GLY A 25 5.59 -29.17 -32.12
N GLU A 26 5.18 -29.02 -30.86
CA GLU A 26 3.93 -29.59 -30.36
C GLU A 26 2.75 -28.66 -30.66
N THR A 27 1.64 -29.26 -31.03
CA THR A 27 0.38 -28.53 -31.28
C THR A 27 -0.71 -28.99 -30.33
N VAL A 28 -1.55 -28.06 -29.93
CA VAL A 28 -2.64 -28.31 -28.98
C VAL A 28 -3.97 -27.82 -29.52
N ARG A 29 -5.03 -28.47 -29.04
CA ARG A 29 -6.40 -28.02 -29.23
C ARG A 29 -6.74 -27.06 -28.10
N VAL A 30 -7.12 -25.83 -28.44
CA VAL A 30 -7.54 -24.83 -27.47
C VAL A 30 -9.02 -24.52 -27.67
N GLN A 31 -9.80 -24.72 -26.63
CA GLN A 31 -11.21 -24.36 -26.60
C GLN A 31 -11.37 -23.14 -25.70
N TYR A 32 -11.79 -22.03 -26.28
CA TYR A 32 -12.12 -20.83 -25.50
C TYR A 32 -13.58 -20.89 -25.08
N TRP A 33 -13.83 -20.75 -23.77
CA TRP A 33 -15.18 -20.65 -23.21
C TRP A 33 -15.90 -19.35 -23.65
N PHE A 34 -15.15 -18.26 -23.83
CA PHE A 34 -15.70 -16.96 -24.19
C PHE A 34 -15.97 -16.87 -25.71
N GLY A 35 -17.12 -16.32 -26.09
CA GLY A 35 -17.45 -16.03 -27.49
C GLY A 35 -18.05 -17.19 -28.29
N GLY A 36 -18.76 -18.14 -27.67
CA GLY A 36 -19.52 -19.15 -28.42
C GLY A 36 -18.80 -20.48 -28.70
N GLY A 37 -17.70 -20.76 -27.99
CA GLY A 37 -17.07 -22.09 -28.00
C GLY A 37 -16.12 -22.34 -29.17
N TYR A 38 -15.49 -21.29 -29.71
CA TYR A 38 -14.49 -21.43 -30.77
C TYR A 38 -13.37 -22.37 -30.33
N THR A 39 -13.15 -23.41 -31.14
CA THR A 39 -12.11 -24.41 -30.93
C THR A 39 -11.07 -24.25 -32.02
N PHE A 40 -9.85 -23.92 -31.62
CA PHE A 40 -8.71 -23.86 -32.51
C PHE A 40 -8.00 -25.21 -32.50
N TYR A 41 -7.82 -25.78 -33.69
CA TYR A 41 -7.09 -27.02 -33.91
C TYR A 41 -5.66 -26.70 -34.34
N ASN A 42 -4.71 -27.55 -33.94
CA ASN A 42 -3.29 -27.43 -34.30
C ASN A 42 -2.64 -26.09 -33.93
N SER A 43 -3.02 -25.51 -32.78
CA SER A 43 -2.39 -24.28 -32.30
C SER A 43 -0.99 -24.59 -31.76
N PRO A 44 0.07 -23.88 -32.20
CA PRO A 44 1.41 -24.09 -31.65
C PRO A 44 1.40 -23.87 -30.14
N LEU A 45 1.84 -24.86 -29.37
CA LEU A 45 1.86 -24.78 -27.90
C LEU A 45 2.62 -23.54 -27.37
N PRO A 46 3.78 -23.14 -27.94
CA PRO A 46 4.48 -21.95 -27.47
C PRO A 46 3.65 -20.67 -27.59
N LEU A 47 2.86 -20.53 -28.67
CA LEU A 47 2.01 -19.37 -28.88
C LEU A 47 0.91 -19.29 -27.81
N VAL A 48 0.29 -20.43 -27.51
CA VAL A 48 -0.74 -20.53 -26.47
C VAL A 48 -0.14 -20.16 -25.12
N MET A 49 1.02 -20.73 -24.77
CA MET A 49 1.71 -20.42 -23.52
C MET A 49 2.04 -18.93 -23.38
N VAL A 50 2.62 -18.30 -24.41
CA VAL A 50 2.94 -16.87 -24.38
C VAL A 50 1.68 -16.03 -24.18
N THR A 51 0.58 -16.39 -24.83
CA THR A 51 -0.70 -15.68 -24.69
C THR A 51 -1.23 -15.75 -23.24
N PHE A 52 -1.24 -16.92 -22.63
CA PHE A 52 -1.67 -17.09 -21.24
C PHE A 52 -0.70 -16.44 -20.25
N PHE A 53 0.61 -16.49 -20.53
CA PHE A 53 1.61 -15.81 -19.73
C PHE A 53 1.39 -14.30 -19.74
N LEU A 54 1.17 -13.70 -20.90
CA LEU A 54 0.86 -12.27 -21.03
C LEU A 54 -0.43 -11.89 -20.29
N LEU A 55 -1.47 -12.71 -20.39
CA LEU A 55 -2.70 -12.53 -19.59
C LEU A 55 -2.40 -12.57 -18.09
N GLY A 56 -1.63 -13.53 -17.63
CA GLY A 56 -1.22 -13.64 -16.22
C GLY A 56 -0.45 -12.39 -15.76
N VAL A 57 0.49 -11.90 -16.56
CA VAL A 57 1.24 -10.66 -16.29
C VAL A 57 0.31 -9.45 -16.24
N LEU A 58 -0.65 -9.37 -17.16
CA LEU A 58 -1.64 -8.28 -17.19
C LEU A 58 -2.49 -8.27 -15.92
N PHE A 59 -3.03 -9.43 -15.52
CA PHE A 59 -3.79 -9.55 -14.27
C PHE A 59 -2.94 -9.21 -13.05
N TYR A 60 -1.71 -9.74 -12.98
CA TYR A 60 -0.78 -9.43 -11.90
C TYR A 60 -0.53 -7.91 -11.78
N TYR A 61 -0.31 -7.25 -12.91
CA TYR A 61 -0.11 -5.81 -12.96
C TYR A 61 -1.35 -5.04 -12.48
N LEU A 62 -2.54 -5.46 -12.91
CA LEU A 62 -3.80 -4.86 -12.48
C LEU A 62 -4.01 -4.99 -10.96
N PHE A 63 -3.75 -6.18 -10.41
CA PHE A 63 -3.78 -6.42 -8.96
C PHE A 63 -2.73 -5.60 -8.21
N SER A 64 -1.53 -5.44 -8.78
CA SER A 64 -0.47 -4.62 -8.20
C SER A 64 -0.88 -3.15 -8.08
N ILE A 65 -1.52 -2.58 -9.11
CA ILE A 65 -2.04 -1.21 -9.07
C ILE A 65 -3.14 -1.07 -8.01
N ALA A 66 -4.09 -1.99 -7.98
CA ALA A 66 -5.17 -1.96 -6.99
C ALA A 66 -4.62 -2.03 -5.55
N ARG A 67 -3.58 -2.85 -5.33
CA ARG A 67 -2.90 -2.94 -4.04
C ARG A 67 -2.23 -1.61 -3.68
N GLU A 68 -1.49 -1.01 -4.61
CA GLU A 68 -0.83 0.29 -4.42
C GLU A 68 -1.83 1.39 -4.04
N TRP A 69 -2.99 1.44 -4.69
CA TRP A 69 -4.05 2.39 -4.35
C TRP A 69 -4.58 2.20 -2.92
N ARG A 70 -4.78 0.94 -2.50
CA ARG A 70 -5.19 0.63 -1.13
C ARG A 70 -4.12 1.05 -0.12
N LEU A 71 -2.85 0.77 -0.38
CA LEU A 71 -1.74 1.23 0.49
C LEU A 71 -1.70 2.76 0.60
N ARG A 72 -1.89 3.48 -0.50
CA ARG A 72 -1.94 4.95 -0.48
C ARG A 72 -3.13 5.51 0.29
N ALA A 73 -4.27 4.83 0.25
CA ALA A 73 -5.43 5.18 1.08
C ALA A 73 -5.13 4.95 2.56
N GLU A 74 -4.51 3.82 2.90
CA GLU A 74 -4.08 3.48 4.25
C GLU A 74 -3.10 4.52 4.79
N ILE A 75 -2.07 4.89 4.02
CA ILE A 75 -1.08 5.91 4.41
C ILE A 75 -1.76 7.26 4.71
N ARG A 76 -2.72 7.68 3.89
CA ARG A 76 -3.47 8.93 4.13
C ARG A 76 -4.29 8.86 5.42
N ARG A 77 -4.91 7.71 5.70
CA ARG A 77 -5.67 7.48 6.93
C ARG A 77 -4.76 7.49 8.17
N LEU A 78 -3.64 6.77 8.13
CA LEU A 78 -2.69 6.73 9.25
C LEU A 78 -2.13 8.12 9.55
N ARG A 79 -1.79 8.91 8.52
CA ARG A 79 -1.29 10.29 8.70
C ARG A 79 -2.31 11.21 9.37
N ARG A 80 -3.60 11.09 9.05
CA ARG A 80 -4.66 11.86 9.72
C ARG A 80 -4.75 11.47 11.20
N LEU A 81 -4.76 10.18 11.49
CA LEU A 81 -4.80 9.67 12.86
C LEU A 81 -3.60 10.13 13.70
N THR A 82 -2.39 10.17 13.13
CA THR A 82 -1.21 10.71 13.84
C THR A 82 -1.36 12.20 14.11
N GLY A 83 -1.80 12.98 13.11
CA GLY A 83 -2.01 14.42 13.28
C GLY A 83 -3.08 14.78 14.32
N ASP A 84 -4.16 14.01 14.38
CA ASP A 84 -5.21 14.21 15.39
C ASP A 84 -4.72 13.83 16.80
N LYS A 85 -3.96 12.73 16.93
CA LYS A 85 -3.32 12.35 18.21
C LYS A 85 -2.32 13.39 18.70
N ASP A 86 -1.53 13.98 17.81
CA ASP A 86 -0.59 15.06 18.14
C ASP A 86 -1.29 16.37 18.52
N ARG A 87 -2.55 16.57 18.09
CA ARG A 87 -3.38 17.70 18.57
C ARG A 87 -3.95 17.40 19.95
N GLU A 88 -4.53 16.22 20.16
CA GLU A 88 -5.05 15.80 21.47
C GLU A 88 -3.97 15.92 22.56
N LEU A 89 -2.73 15.48 22.27
CA LEU A 89 -1.61 15.63 23.21
C LEU A 89 -1.24 17.09 23.50
N ARG A 90 -1.37 17.98 22.51
CA ARG A 90 -1.10 19.42 22.69
C ARG A 90 -2.19 20.12 23.49
N ASP A 91 -3.44 19.80 23.22
CA ASP A 91 -4.58 20.37 23.93
C ASP A 91 -4.57 19.93 25.39
N LEU A 92 -4.30 18.64 25.66
CA LEU A 92 -4.11 18.14 27.03
C LEU A 92 -2.93 18.82 27.75
N ARG A 93 -1.83 19.10 27.03
CA ARG A 93 -0.68 19.78 27.61
C ARG A 93 -0.98 21.24 27.93
N ASN A 94 -1.75 21.93 27.08
CA ASN A 94 -2.09 23.34 27.31
C ASN A 94 -3.15 23.48 28.42
N LEU A 95 -4.11 22.56 28.52
CA LEU A 95 -5.07 22.53 29.62
C LEU A 95 -4.37 22.39 30.98
N SER A 96 -3.33 21.54 31.05
CA SER A 96 -2.52 21.37 32.26
C SER A 96 -1.63 22.58 32.60
N LEU A 97 -1.44 23.54 31.69
CA LEU A 97 -0.60 24.73 31.91
C LEU A 97 -1.45 25.95 32.32
N ASP A 98 -2.65 26.11 31.75
CA ASP A 98 -3.59 27.18 32.17
C ASP A 98 -3.98 27.03 33.66
N ASP A 99 -4.11 25.81 34.17
CA ASP A 99 -4.37 25.56 35.60
C ASP A 99 -3.18 25.93 36.51
N VAL A 100 -1.95 26.02 35.97
CA VAL A 100 -0.74 26.35 36.75
C VAL A 100 -0.43 27.85 36.73
N ASP A 101 -0.71 28.54 35.62
CA ASP A 101 -0.44 29.97 35.49
C ASP A 101 -1.43 30.85 36.29
N VAL A 102 -2.68 30.39 36.47
CA VAL A 102 -3.69 31.10 37.28
C VAL A 102 -3.32 31.14 38.78
N ASP A 103 -2.63 30.13 39.29
CA ASP A 103 -2.21 30.08 40.71
C ASP A 103 -1.00 31.00 41.03
N LEU A 104 -0.22 31.41 40.02
CA LEU A 104 0.98 32.23 40.21
C LEU A 104 0.71 33.74 40.17
N GLU A 105 -0.34 34.18 39.46
CA GLU A 105 -0.74 35.60 39.42
C GLU A 105 -1.42 36.05 40.74
N ASP A 106 -2.23 35.19 41.36
CA ASP A 106 -2.89 35.49 42.65
C ASP A 106 -1.91 35.57 43.83
N SER A 107 -0.74 34.95 43.71
CA SER A 107 0.27 34.93 44.77
C SER A 107 1.17 36.18 44.80
N GLN A 108 1.25 36.96 43.70
CA GLN A 108 2.08 38.18 43.63
C GLN A 108 1.30 39.47 43.95
N GLY A 109 -0.03 39.49 43.83
CA GLY A 109 -0.86 40.66 44.13
C GLY A 109 -1.02 40.97 45.63
N SER A 110 -0.73 40.01 46.52
CA SER A 110 -1.04 40.11 47.95
C SER A 110 0.01 40.84 48.80
N TYR A 111 1.24 41.06 48.30
CA TYR A 111 2.32 41.70 49.07
C TYR A 111 2.51 43.20 48.82
N ALA A 112 1.73 43.83 47.94
CA ALA A 112 1.90 45.24 47.59
C ALA A 112 1.03 46.23 48.42
N GLY A 113 0.21 45.74 49.35
CA GLY A 113 -0.83 46.55 50.03
C GLY A 113 -0.51 47.11 51.42
N GLU A 114 0.62 46.79 52.04
CA GLU A 114 0.89 47.15 53.45
C GLU A 114 2.09 48.09 53.66
N VAL A 115 2.25 49.17 52.87
CA VAL A 115 3.15 50.25 53.28
C VAL A 115 2.61 51.60 52.81
N GLY A 116 1.85 52.30 53.67
CA GLY A 116 1.68 53.74 53.45
C GLY A 116 0.43 54.41 54.00
N GLU A 117 0.08 54.20 55.27
CA GLU A 117 -0.72 55.20 56.01
C GLU A 117 -0.21 55.31 57.45
N ARG A 118 0.76 56.22 57.66
CA ARG A 118 1.01 56.89 58.94
C ARG A 118 1.49 58.31 58.68
#